data_AF-A0A3A8QWE5-F1
#
_entry.id   AF-A0A3A8QWE5-F1
#
_cell.length_a   1.000
_cell.length_b   1.000
_cell.length_c   1.000
_cell.angle_alpha   90.00
_cell.angle_beta   90.00
_cell.angle_gamma   90.00
#
_symmetry.space_group_name_H-M   'P 1'
#
loop_
_entity.id
_entity.type
_entity.pdbx_description
1 polymer ?
#
loop_
_entity_poly.entity_id
_entity_poly.type
_entity_poly.pdbx_seq_one_letter_code
_entity_poly.pdbx_strand_id
1 'polypeptide(L)'
;VHRARAGLERLVGAGTSVSALGICVGMMVTTPRYLSALAAGERSLFGLERMSASGVPMRALAVTWALVLGFVNLGDLSELFALSAIAVLMQFGVTAAALAVLSLRRERNLRPVHALLAVPTLVLGLTLVAFGASAREAAVASVAVLAGLALMRLSRPREPAPVRLP
;
A
#
# COMPACT_ATOMS: atom_id res chain seq x y z
N VAL A 1 3.93 27.50 -35.37
CA VAL A 1 4.09 27.42 -33.89
C VAL A 1 2.83 26.92 -33.19
N HIS A 2 1.63 27.49 -33.41
CA HIS A 2 0.38 27.02 -32.77
C HIS A 2 -0.01 25.55 -33.01
N ARG A 3 0.13 25.03 -34.24
CA ARG A 3 -0.18 23.63 -34.56
C ARG A 3 0.77 22.61 -33.90
N ALA A 4 2.04 22.98 -33.76
CA ALA A 4 3.04 22.14 -33.10
C ALA A 4 2.79 22.07 -31.58
N ARG A 5 2.38 23.19 -30.95
CA ARG A 5 1.98 23.24 -29.54
C ARG A 5 0.74 22.39 -29.26
N ALA A 6 -0.29 22.48 -30.10
CA ALA A 6 -1.50 21.66 -29.98
C ALA A 6 -1.23 20.16 -30.19
N GLY A 7 -0.31 19.81 -31.09
CA GLY A 7 0.14 18.43 -31.29
C GLY A 7 0.88 17.87 -30.06
N LEU A 8 1.75 18.68 -29.46
CA LEU A 8 2.48 18.32 -28.25
C LEU A 8 1.54 18.17 -27.04
N GLU A 9 0.60 19.10 -26.85
CA GLU A 9 -0.40 19.04 -25.76
C GLU A 9 -1.24 17.75 -25.84
N ARG A 10 -1.65 17.35 -27.05
CA ARG A 10 -2.37 16.09 -27.27
C ARG A 10 -1.50 14.86 -26.99
N LEU A 11 -0.24 14.89 -27.41
CA LEU A 11 0.70 13.78 -27.18
C LEU A 11 0.98 13.60 -25.68
N VAL A 12 1.21 14.70 -24.96
CA VAL A 12 1.39 14.70 -23.51
C VAL A 12 0.12 14.19 -22.83
N GLY A 13 -1.07 14.70 -23.20
CA GLY A 13 -2.34 14.24 -22.63
C GLY A 13 -2.60 12.74 -22.85
N ALA A 14 -2.29 12.23 -24.05
CA ALA A 14 -2.38 10.81 -24.34
C ALA A 14 -1.38 10.00 -23.50
N GLY A 15 -0.12 10.46 -23.40
CA GLY A 15 0.92 9.81 -22.60
C GLY A 15 0.56 9.75 -21.11
N THR A 16 0.02 10.83 -20.55
CA THR A 16 -0.45 10.88 -19.16
C THR A 16 -1.60 9.91 -18.93
N SER A 17 -2.55 9.83 -19.86
CA SER A 17 -3.70 8.92 -19.77
C SER A 17 -3.27 7.46 -19.81
N VAL A 18 -2.37 7.10 -20.74
CA VAL A 18 -1.81 5.74 -20.84
C VAL A 18 -1.02 5.38 -19.58
N SER A 19 -0.22 6.32 -19.06
CA SER A 19 0.53 6.12 -17.81
C SER A 19 -0.39 5.90 -16.62
N ALA A 20 -1.45 6.70 -16.49
CA ALA A 20 -2.44 6.56 -15.43
C ALA A 20 -3.16 5.21 -15.50
N LEU A 21 -3.53 4.74 -16.70
CA LEU A 21 -4.10 3.41 -16.90
C LEU A 21 -3.13 2.31 -16.50
N GLY A 22 -1.86 2.41 -16.89
CA GLY A 22 -0.82 1.45 -16.51
C GLY A 22 -0.67 1.35 -14.99
N ILE A 23 -0.64 2.49 -14.30
CA ILE A 23 -0.60 2.53 -12.82
C ILE A 23 -1.86 1.90 -12.22
N CYS A 24 -3.04 2.25 -12.73
CA CYS A 24 -4.31 1.71 -12.26
C CYS A 24 -4.37 0.19 -12.38
N VAL A 25 -3.98 -0.36 -13.54
CA VAL A 25 -3.91 -1.80 -13.77
C VAL A 25 -2.87 -2.46 -12.85
N GLY A 26 -1.69 -1.85 -12.71
CA GLY A 26 -0.65 -2.35 -11.80
C GLY A 26 -1.13 -2.43 -10.35
N MET A 27 -1.82 -1.40 -9.87
CA MET A 27 -2.39 -1.36 -8.52
C MET A 27 -3.53 -2.38 -8.36
N MET A 28 -4.43 -2.48 -9.34
CA MET A 28 -5.54 -3.45 -9.31
C MET A 28 -5.07 -4.90 -9.20
N VAL A 29 -3.86 -5.19 -9.70
CA VAL A 29 -3.27 -6.53 -9.65
C VAL A 29 -2.42 -6.76 -8.39
N THR A 30 -1.70 -5.74 -7.91
CA THR A 30 -0.77 -5.86 -6.78
C THR A 30 -1.47 -5.72 -5.42
N THR A 31 -2.38 -4.76 -5.26
CA THR A 31 -3.04 -4.48 -3.97
C THR A 31 -3.82 -5.68 -3.42
N PRO A 32 -4.63 -6.42 -4.21
CA PRO A 32 -5.30 -7.63 -3.72
C PRO A 32 -4.32 -8.72 -3.28
N ARG A 33 -3.16 -8.81 -3.93
CA ARG A 33 -2.13 -9.81 -3.57
C ARG A 33 -1.43 -9.45 -2.28
N TYR A 34 -1.15 -8.17 -2.02
CA TYR A 34 -0.65 -7.74 -0.72
C TYR A 34 -1.66 -8.01 0.40
N LEU A 35 -2.95 -7.72 0.16
CA LEU A 35 -4.01 -8.02 1.13
C LEU A 35 -4.15 -9.54 1.37
N SER A 36 -4.12 -10.34 0.30
CA SER A 36 -4.14 -11.79 0.38
C SER A 36 -2.90 -12.35 1.11
N ALA A 37 -1.72 -11.79 0.87
CA ALA A 37 -0.48 -12.22 1.53
C ALA A 37 -0.48 -11.87 3.02
N LEU A 38 -1.01 -10.70 3.39
CA LEU A 38 -1.24 -10.32 4.78
C LEU A 38 -2.15 -11.33 5.51
N ALA A 39 -3.16 -11.84 4.80
CA ALA A 39 -4.08 -12.86 5.31
C ALA A 39 -3.52 -14.30 5.26
N ALA A 40 -2.41 -14.53 4.56
CA ALA A 40 -1.86 -15.87 4.28
C ALA A 40 -0.74 -16.32 5.24
N GLY A 41 -0.32 -15.48 6.19
CA GLY A 41 0.70 -15.81 7.18
C GLY A 41 0.23 -16.81 8.25
N GLU A 42 0.80 -16.73 9.45
CA GLU A 42 0.41 -17.59 10.59
C GLU A 42 -1.04 -17.38 11.08
N ARG A 43 -1.74 -16.39 10.51
CA ARG A 43 -3.08 -16.01 10.91
C ARG A 43 -4.00 -15.88 9.69
N SER A 44 -5.22 -16.40 9.79
CA SER A 44 -6.25 -16.27 8.74
C SER A 44 -7.13 -15.04 9.01
N LEU A 45 -7.47 -14.32 7.93
CA LEU A 45 -8.34 -13.14 7.95
C LEU A 45 -9.52 -13.35 7.01
N PHE A 46 -10.63 -13.88 7.54
CA PHE A 46 -11.92 -14.01 6.83
C PHE A 46 -11.85 -14.72 5.46
N GLY A 47 -10.81 -15.53 5.21
CA GLY A 47 -10.60 -16.22 3.95
C GLY A 47 -10.10 -15.33 2.81
N LEU A 48 -9.55 -14.15 3.10
CA LEU A 48 -8.91 -13.25 2.12
C LEU A 48 -7.68 -13.89 1.45
N GLU A 49 -7.07 -14.86 2.09
CA GLU A 49 -5.93 -15.64 1.61
C GLU A 49 -6.30 -16.68 0.55
N ARG A 50 -7.60 -16.92 0.32
CA ARG A 50 -8.04 -17.96 -0.61
C ARG A 50 -7.75 -17.55 -2.05
N MET A 51 -6.99 -18.41 -2.72
CA MET A 51 -6.72 -18.30 -4.14
C MET A 51 -7.75 -19.08 -4.96
N SER A 52 -8.19 -18.52 -6.07
CA SER A 52 -8.92 -19.26 -7.10
C SER A 52 -7.99 -20.22 -7.85
N ALA A 53 -8.57 -21.14 -8.64
CA ALA A 53 -7.82 -22.07 -9.47
C ALA A 53 -6.86 -21.38 -10.47
N SER A 54 -7.13 -20.13 -10.84
CA SER A 54 -6.28 -19.33 -11.73
C SER A 54 -5.22 -18.50 -11.01
N GLY A 55 -5.05 -18.66 -9.69
CA GLY A 55 -4.04 -17.89 -8.94
C GLY A 55 -4.48 -16.47 -8.59
N VAL A 56 -5.79 -16.16 -8.64
CA VAL A 56 -6.34 -14.83 -8.32
C VAL A 56 -7.03 -14.83 -6.96
N PRO A 57 -6.69 -13.91 -6.03
CA PRO A 57 -7.33 -13.82 -4.72
C PRO A 57 -8.66 -13.05 -4.83
N MET A 58 -9.70 -13.72 -5.31
CA MET A 58 -10.99 -13.10 -5.68
C MET A 58 -11.64 -12.30 -4.54
N ARG A 59 -11.53 -12.77 -3.29
CA ARG A 59 -12.10 -12.05 -2.13
C ARG A 59 -11.32 -10.78 -1.82
N ALA A 60 -9.99 -10.84 -1.83
CA ALA A 60 -9.16 -9.66 -1.66
C ALA A 60 -9.41 -8.64 -2.77
N LEU A 61 -9.56 -9.12 -4.02
CA LEU A 61 -9.89 -8.28 -5.17
C LEU A 61 -11.25 -7.57 -4.97
N ALA A 62 -12.28 -8.31 -4.55
CA ALA A 62 -13.61 -7.75 -4.30
C ALA A 62 -13.57 -6.69 -3.19
N VAL A 63 -12.85 -6.95 -2.09
CA VAL A 63 -12.69 -5.97 -0.99
C VAL A 63 -11.97 -4.71 -1.47
N THR A 64 -10.85 -4.86 -2.18
CA THR A 64 -10.12 -3.70 -2.70
C THR A 64 -10.97 -2.89 -3.68
N TRP A 65 -11.76 -3.57 -4.51
CA TRP A 65 -12.63 -2.91 -5.49
C TRP A 65 -13.77 -2.14 -4.80
N ALA A 66 -14.41 -2.74 -3.79
CA ALA A 66 -15.44 -2.09 -3.00
C ALA A 66 -14.91 -0.84 -2.27
N LEU A 67 -13.71 -0.91 -1.71
CA LEU A 67 -13.05 0.24 -1.07
C LEU A 67 -12.75 1.35 -2.08
N VAL A 68 -12.20 1.01 -3.24
CA VAL A 68 -11.91 1.99 -4.31
C VAL A 68 -13.20 2.67 -4.77
N LEU A 69 -14.27 1.92 -5.02
CA LEU A 69 -15.56 2.52 -5.39
C LEU A 69 -16.09 3.42 -4.28
N GLY A 70 -15.99 3.02 -3.01
CA GLY A 70 -16.37 3.85 -1.88
C GLY A 70 -15.62 5.19 -1.87
N PHE A 71 -14.29 5.15 -1.98
CA PHE A 71 -13.45 6.35 -1.98
C PHE A 71 -13.73 7.27 -3.18
N VAL A 72 -13.88 6.71 -4.39
CA VAL A 72 -14.17 7.49 -5.60
C VAL A 72 -15.54 8.17 -5.54
N ASN A 73 -16.53 7.57 -4.87
CA ASN A 73 -17.87 8.14 -4.77
C ASN A 73 -18.04 9.12 -3.58
N LEU A 74 -17.16 9.06 -2.58
CA LEU A 74 -17.27 9.87 -1.36
C LEU A 74 -16.30 11.05 -1.29
N GLY A 75 -15.21 11.04 -2.07
CA GLY A 75 -14.12 12.01 -1.94
C GLY A 75 -13.85 12.82 -3.20
N ASP A 76 -13.29 14.02 -3.01
CA ASP A 76 -12.77 14.84 -4.11
C ASP A 76 -11.44 14.28 -4.62
N LEU A 77 -11.18 14.44 -5.93
CA LEU A 77 -9.93 13.98 -6.57
C LEU A 77 -8.67 14.50 -5.86
N SER A 78 -8.65 15.77 -5.47
CA SER A 78 -7.53 16.37 -4.74
C SER A 78 -7.29 15.73 -3.37
N GLU A 79 -8.38 15.37 -2.67
CA GLU A 79 -8.30 14.71 -1.37
C GLU A 79 -7.80 13.27 -1.53
N LEU A 80 -8.30 12.54 -2.55
CA LEU A 80 -7.81 11.19 -2.86
C LEU A 80 -6.32 11.16 -3.19
N PHE A 81 -5.82 12.18 -3.91
CA PHE A 81 -4.39 12.32 -4.17
C PHE A 81 -3.58 12.54 -2.89
N ALA A 82 -4.03 13.44 -2.01
CA ALA A 82 -3.37 13.71 -0.73
C ALA A 82 -3.34 12.45 0.16
N LEU A 83 -4.48 11.76 0.28
CA LEU A 83 -4.59 10.52 1.04
C LEU A 83 -3.71 9.40 0.47
N SER A 84 -3.66 9.25 -0.86
CA SER A 84 -2.77 8.28 -1.50
C SER A 84 -1.30 8.59 -1.24
N ALA A 85 -0.90 9.85 -1.29
CA ALA A 85 0.48 10.26 -1.02
C ALA A 85 0.88 9.94 0.43
N ILE A 86 0.00 10.20 1.38
CA ILE A 86 0.22 9.89 2.80
C ILE A 86 0.26 8.38 3.04
N ALA A 87 -0.62 7.61 2.42
CA ALA A 87 -0.61 6.16 2.53
C ALA A 87 0.73 5.57 2.04
N VAL A 88 1.21 6.04 0.88
CA VAL A 88 2.51 5.65 0.33
C VAL A 88 3.67 6.09 1.24
N LEU A 89 3.60 7.31 1.76
CA LEU A 89 4.61 7.82 2.70
C LEU A 89 4.66 6.98 3.98
N MET A 90 3.51 6.61 4.54
CA MET A 90 3.43 5.70 5.70
C MET A 90 4.01 4.33 5.38
N GLN A 91 3.70 3.77 4.20
CA GLN A 91 4.24 2.48 3.77
C GLN A 91 5.77 2.52 3.70
N PHE A 92 6.34 3.57 3.10
CA PHE A 92 7.79 3.74 3.05
C PHE A 92 8.40 4.06 4.41
N GLY A 93 7.71 4.84 5.25
CA GLY A 93 8.13 5.15 6.61
C GLY A 93 8.25 3.90 7.49
N VAL A 94 7.22 3.04 7.48
CA VAL A 94 7.24 1.76 8.21
C VAL A 94 8.35 0.85 7.68
N THR A 95 8.53 0.79 6.36
CA THR A 95 9.59 -0.03 5.73
C THR A 95 10.99 0.48 6.13
N ALA A 96 11.20 1.80 6.11
CA ALA A 96 12.46 2.41 6.50
C ALA A 96 12.75 2.23 8.00
N ALA A 97 11.73 2.37 8.86
CA ALA A 97 11.85 2.12 10.29
C ALA A 97 12.20 0.65 10.57
N ALA A 98 11.53 -0.29 9.91
CA ALA A 98 11.85 -1.72 10.01
C ALA A 98 13.29 -2.00 9.56
N LEU A 99 13.73 -1.42 8.44
CA LEU A 99 15.10 -1.55 7.96
C LEU A 99 16.11 -1.03 8.99
N ALA A 100 15.87 0.16 9.56
CA ALA A 100 16.74 0.73 10.58
C ALA A 100 16.83 -0.18 11.81
N VAL A 101 15.69 -0.62 12.35
CA VAL A 101 15.63 -1.50 13.53
C VAL A 101 16.33 -2.83 13.28
N LEU A 102 16.02 -3.52 12.17
CA LEU A 102 16.62 -4.82 11.84
C LEU A 102 18.13 -4.70 11.57
N SER A 103 18.56 -3.62 10.91
CA SER A 103 19.99 -3.36 10.64
C SER A 103 20.77 -3.09 11.92
N LEU A 104 20.19 -2.32 12.86
CA LEU A 104 20.79 -2.06 14.18
C LEU A 104 20.86 -3.32 15.04
N ARG A 105 19.86 -4.19 14.96
CA ARG A 105 19.81 -5.48 15.66
C ARG A 105 20.64 -6.59 14.97
N ARG A 106 21.20 -6.32 13.80
CA ARG A 106 21.95 -7.28 12.95
C ARG A 106 21.13 -8.53 12.57
N GLU A 107 19.83 -8.37 12.43
CA GLU A 107 18.92 -9.45 12.06
C GLU A 107 18.88 -9.65 10.54
N ARG A 108 18.49 -10.84 10.07
CA ARG A 108 18.27 -11.14 8.63
C ARG A 108 19.48 -10.83 7.72
N ASN A 109 20.70 -11.05 8.22
CA ASN A 109 21.97 -10.73 7.54
C ASN A 109 22.20 -9.24 7.25
N LEU A 110 21.51 -8.34 7.96
CA LEU A 110 21.70 -6.89 7.82
C LEU A 110 22.86 -6.39 8.69
N ARG A 111 23.57 -5.38 8.19
CA ARG A 111 24.65 -4.68 8.89
C ARG A 111 24.14 -3.31 9.37
N PRO A 112 24.66 -2.76 10.49
CA PRO A 112 24.24 -1.45 10.97
C PRO A 112 24.40 -0.32 9.95
N VAL A 113 25.37 -0.42 9.04
CA VAL A 113 25.59 0.52 7.93
C VAL A 113 24.37 0.61 7.00
N HIS A 114 23.58 -0.46 6.86
CA HIS A 114 22.36 -0.44 6.03
C HIS A 114 21.27 0.47 6.62
N ALA A 115 21.33 0.82 7.91
CA ALA A 115 20.41 1.79 8.49
C ALA A 115 20.57 3.19 7.89
N LEU A 116 21.75 3.52 7.31
CA LEU A 116 21.96 4.79 6.60
C LEU A 116 21.00 4.95 5.41
N LEU A 117 20.60 3.85 4.78
CA LEU A 117 19.64 3.87 3.66
C LEU A 117 18.22 4.25 4.11
N ALA A 118 17.89 4.05 5.40
CA ALA A 118 16.59 4.44 5.94
C ALA A 118 16.51 5.93 6.27
N VAL A 119 17.64 6.61 6.49
CA VAL A 119 17.69 8.00 6.96
C VAL A 119 16.95 8.97 6.03
N PRO A 120 17.16 8.98 4.70
CA PRO A 120 16.47 9.93 3.82
C PRO A 120 14.94 9.79 3.88
N THR A 121 14.45 8.54 3.88
CA THR A 121 13.01 8.24 3.93
C THR A 121 12.40 8.61 5.28
N LEU A 122 13.10 8.36 6.39
CA LEU A 122 12.64 8.73 7.73
C LEU A 122 12.64 10.26 7.90
N VAL A 123 13.68 10.95 7.44
CA VAL A 123 13.74 12.41 7.47
C VAL A 123 12.61 13.00 6.65
N LEU A 124 12.40 12.53 5.42
CA LEU A 124 11.31 13.00 4.57
C LEU A 124 9.93 12.72 5.18
N GLY A 125 9.73 11.54 5.77
CA GLY A 125 8.49 11.20 6.46
C GLY A 125 8.23 12.12 7.65
N LEU A 126 9.24 12.36 8.48
CA LEU A 126 9.14 13.26 9.63
C LEU A 126 8.91 14.71 9.23
N THR A 127 9.57 15.21 8.19
CA THR A 127 9.38 16.60 7.72
C THR A 127 7.98 16.79 7.13
N LEU A 128 7.48 15.84 6.35
CA LEU A 128 6.12 15.91 5.81
C LEU A 128 5.06 15.86 6.90
N VAL A 129 5.26 15.06 7.95
CA VAL A 129 4.35 15.03 9.10
C VAL A 129 4.45 16.34 9.91
N ALA A 130 5.66 16.84 10.16
CA ALA A 130 5.87 18.01 11.00
C ALA A 130 5.43 19.33 10.34
N PHE A 131 5.54 19.45 9.02
CA PHE A 131 5.32 20.70 8.29
C PHE A 131 4.20 20.65 7.24
N GLY A 132 3.70 19.46 6.90
CA GLY A 132 2.78 19.27 5.77
C GLY A 132 1.45 18.61 6.10
N ALA A 133 1.28 18.01 7.28
CA ALA A 133 0.05 17.27 7.61
C ALA A 133 -1.03 18.19 8.17
N SER A 134 -2.18 18.23 7.49
CA SER A 134 -3.41 18.80 8.02
C SER A 134 -4.05 17.88 9.08
N ALA A 135 -4.90 18.44 9.94
CA ALA A 135 -5.60 17.68 10.98
C ALA A 135 -6.46 16.53 10.41
N ARG A 136 -7.02 16.73 9.21
CA ARG A 136 -7.80 15.71 8.49
C ARG A 136 -6.92 14.55 8.03
N GLU A 137 -5.77 14.86 7.44
CA GLU A 137 -4.79 13.88 7.00
C GLU A 137 -4.24 13.05 8.16
N ALA A 138 -3.97 13.69 9.29
CA ALA A 138 -3.59 13.01 10.52
C ALA A 138 -4.69 12.07 11.05
N ALA A 139 -5.96 12.50 10.97
CA ALA A 139 -7.10 11.66 11.36
C ALA A 139 -7.23 10.43 10.45
N VAL A 140 -7.15 10.59 9.13
CA VAL A 140 -7.25 9.46 8.19
C VAL A 140 -6.06 8.51 8.34
N ALA A 141 -4.86 9.04 8.50
CA ALA A 141 -3.67 8.24 8.79
C ALA A 141 -3.85 7.41 10.09
N SER A 142 -4.37 8.04 11.14
CA SER A 142 -4.65 7.36 12.41
C SER A 142 -5.69 6.26 12.26
N VAL A 143 -6.78 6.52 11.52
CA VAL A 143 -7.80 5.49 11.21
C VAL A 143 -7.20 4.33 10.43
N ALA A 144 -6.35 4.59 9.44
CA ALA A 144 -5.69 3.54 8.65
C ALA A 144 -4.78 2.66 9.53
N VAL A 145 -4.00 3.27 10.42
CA VAL A 145 -3.15 2.55 11.38
C VAL A 145 -4.00 1.73 12.35
N LEU A 146 -5.06 2.31 12.90
CA LEU A 146 -5.97 1.61 13.82
C LEU A 146 -6.69 0.45 13.12
N ALA A 147 -7.10 0.61 11.87
CA ALA A 147 -7.69 -0.46 11.06
C ALA A 147 -6.69 -1.59 10.84
N GLY A 148 -5.43 -1.27 10.51
CA GLY A 148 -4.36 -2.26 10.38
C GLY A 148 -4.11 -3.03 11.68
N LEU A 149 -4.06 -2.34 12.82
CA LEU A 149 -3.92 -2.95 14.14
C LEU A 149 -5.12 -3.81 14.51
N ALA A 150 -6.34 -3.36 14.22
CA ALA A 150 -7.57 -4.11 14.44
C ALA A 150 -7.59 -5.40 13.61
N LEU A 151 -7.22 -5.34 12.33
CA LEU A 151 -7.06 -6.52 11.49
C LEU A 151 -6.01 -7.48 12.08
N MET A 152 -4.87 -6.96 12.54
CA MET A 152 -3.86 -7.79 13.23
C MET A 152 -4.42 -8.48 14.48
N ARG A 153 -5.31 -7.84 15.24
CA ARG A 153 -5.93 -8.43 16.44
C ARG A 153 -7.04 -9.45 16.10
N LEU A 154 -7.81 -9.20 15.04
CA LEU A 154 -8.91 -10.06 14.58
C LEU A 154 -8.40 -11.30 13.83
N SER A 155 -7.18 -11.27 13.32
CA SER A 155 -6.55 -12.40 12.64
C SER A 155 -6.39 -13.59 13.61
N ARG A 156 -6.98 -14.73 13.25
CA ARG A 156 -7.00 -15.94 14.09
C ARG A 156 -5.77 -16.82 13.81
N PRO A 157 -5.14 -17.44 14.83
CA PRO A 157 -4.09 -18.43 14.63
C PRO A 157 -4.59 -19.52 13.67
N ARG A 158 -3.78 -19.87 12.69
CA ARG A 158 -4.15 -20.90 11.71
C ARG A 158 -3.94 -22.28 12.35
N GLU A 159 -4.98 -23.11 12.35
CA GLU A 159 -4.80 -24.54 12.66
C GLU A 159 -3.93 -25.17 11.57
N PRO A 160 -2.89 -25.95 11.95
CA PRO A 160 -2.08 -26.67 10.98
C PRO A 160 -2.98 -27.55 10.13
N ALA A 161 -2.87 -27.45 8.81
CA ALA A 161 -3.57 -28.37 7.93
C ALA A 161 -3.13 -29.80 8.29
N PRO A 162 -4.06 -30.77 8.43
CA PRO A 162 -3.68 -32.15 8.70
C PRO A 162 -2.74 -32.60 7.58
N VAL A 163 -1.54 -33.01 7.96
CA VAL A 163 -0.55 -33.58 7.06
C VAL A 163 -1.20 -34.82 6.44
N ARG A 164 -1.64 -34.72 5.18
CA ARG A 164 -1.98 -35.91 4.40
C ARG A 164 -0.65 -36.57 4.05
N LEU A 165 -0.26 -37.52 4.89
CA LEU A 165 0.78 -38.47 4.55
C LEU A 165 0.31 -39.26 3.32
N PRO A 166 1.18 -39.50 2.32
CA PRO A 166 0.88 -40.34 1.17
C PRO A 166 0.64 -41.80 1.59
#